data_AF-A0A3N5FKN6-F1
#
_entry.id   AF-A0A3N5FKN6-F1
#
_cell.length_a   1.000
_cell.length_b   1.000
_cell.length_c   1.000
_cell.angle_alpha   90.00
_cell.angle_beta   90.00
_cell.angle_gamma   90.00
#
_symmetry.space_group_name_H-M   'P 1'
#
loop_
_entity.id
_entity.type
_entity.pdbx_description
1 polymer ?
#
loop_
_entity_poly.entity_id
_entity_poly.type
_entity_poly.pdbx_seq_one_letter_code
_entity_poly.pdbx_strand_id
1 'polypeptide(L)'
;MCRRFGNPDFRRIMDSIDPLPAPAKFCVAKPLSLFTSDEKPDVVAFFARPESLCGLHQLSTFVTNDYEAVSSPWGAACTNLVTWPYKYLAAGKNKAVLGGWDPLARKFFKTDELSFTVPYKMFEQMLNRYTESFLMTGTWATMNKKIERSNEAWSKKTAE
;
A
#
# COMPACT_ATOMS: atom_id res chain seq x y z
N MET A 1 3.19 -5.21 -19.17
CA MET A 1 2.64 -3.85 -19.41
C MET A 1 3.76 -2.86 -19.71
N CYS A 2 4.59 -2.58 -18.70
CA CYS A 2 5.68 -1.61 -18.69
C CYS A 2 6.58 -1.57 -19.96
N ARG A 3 7.15 -2.68 -20.46
CA ARG A 3 8.04 -2.66 -21.64
C ARG A 3 7.35 -2.82 -23.02
N ARG A 4 6.02 -2.86 -23.08
CA ARG A 4 5.28 -3.09 -24.35
C ARG A 4 4.89 -1.83 -25.11
N PHE A 5 5.09 -0.65 -24.53
CA PHE A 5 4.81 0.61 -25.22
C PHE A 5 6.04 1.03 -26.02
N GLY A 6 6.04 0.79 -27.33
CA GLY A 6 7.12 1.21 -28.24
C GLY A 6 7.21 2.73 -28.47
N ASN A 7 6.60 3.54 -27.60
CA ASN A 7 6.64 4.99 -27.66
C ASN A 7 7.89 5.52 -26.92
N PRO A 8 8.74 6.35 -27.55
CA PRO A 8 9.95 6.88 -26.94
C PRO A 8 9.70 7.70 -25.65
N ASP A 9 8.58 8.41 -25.53
CA ASP A 9 8.23 9.16 -24.31
C ASP A 9 7.98 8.23 -23.12
N PHE A 10 7.40 7.06 -23.40
CA PHE A 10 7.21 6.02 -22.38
C PHE A 10 8.53 5.40 -21.93
N ARG A 11 9.55 5.37 -22.79
CA ARG A 11 10.86 4.83 -22.42
C ARG A 11 11.49 5.63 -21.26
N ARG A 12 11.37 6.96 -21.26
CA ARG A 12 11.82 7.81 -20.15
C ARG A 12 11.12 7.46 -18.83
N ILE A 13 9.80 7.25 -18.87
CA ILE A 13 9.03 6.84 -17.69
C ILE A 13 9.53 5.48 -17.21
N MET A 14 9.72 4.53 -18.12
CA MET A 14 10.24 3.20 -17.83
C MET A 14 11.62 3.22 -17.17
N ASP A 15 12.54 4.01 -17.71
CA ASP A 15 13.89 4.15 -17.16
C ASP A 15 13.86 4.82 -15.78
N SER A 16 12.97 5.79 -15.56
CA SER A 16 12.80 6.42 -14.24
C SER A 16 12.24 5.47 -13.18
N ILE A 17 11.42 4.51 -13.59
CA ILE A 17 10.73 3.56 -12.70
C ILE A 17 11.57 2.32 -12.45
N ASP A 18 12.62 2.08 -13.24
CA ASP A 18 13.43 0.86 -13.16
C ASP A 18 13.78 0.54 -11.69
N PRO A 19 13.50 -0.70 -11.24
CA PRO A 19 13.67 -1.06 -9.85
C PRO A 19 15.15 -1.04 -9.48
N LEU A 20 15.41 -0.74 -8.21
CA LEU A 20 16.76 -0.84 -7.67
C LEU A 20 17.26 -2.30 -7.77
N PRO A 21 18.57 -2.52 -7.93
CA PRO A 21 19.15 -3.85 -7.83
C PRO A 21 18.70 -4.54 -6.55
N ALA A 22 18.32 -5.82 -6.65
CA ALA A 22 17.90 -6.58 -5.49
C ALA A 22 19.06 -6.70 -4.49
N PRO A 23 18.86 -6.36 -3.20
CA PRO A 23 19.92 -6.41 -2.19
C PRO A 23 20.32 -7.86 -1.83
N ALA A 24 19.46 -8.83 -2.13
CA ALA A 24 19.65 -10.23 -1.83
C ALA A 24 19.06 -11.13 -2.93
N LYS A 25 19.40 -12.42 -2.87
CA LYS A 25 18.98 -13.44 -3.85
C LYS A 25 17.47 -13.69 -3.85
N PHE A 26 16.80 -13.53 -2.71
CA PHE A 26 15.39 -13.86 -2.54
C PHE A 26 14.62 -12.67 -1.98
N CYS A 27 13.42 -12.45 -2.53
CA CYS A 27 12.41 -11.58 -1.94
C CYS A 27 11.47 -12.44 -1.10
N VAL A 28 11.32 -12.11 0.19
CA VAL A 28 10.44 -12.83 1.11
C VAL A 28 9.21 -11.97 1.37
N ALA A 29 8.04 -12.46 0.94
CA ALA A 29 6.75 -11.87 1.27
C ALA A 29 5.95 -12.90 2.08
N LYS A 30 5.50 -12.50 3.28
CA LYS A 30 4.69 -13.37 4.14
C LYS A 30 3.71 -12.54 4.97
N PRO A 31 2.58 -13.13 5.41
CA PRO A 31 1.67 -12.48 6.36
C PRO A 31 2.40 -12.05 7.63
N LEU A 32 1.99 -10.92 8.20
CA LEU A 32 2.60 -10.37 9.42
C LEU A 32 2.56 -11.36 10.60
N SER A 33 1.54 -12.22 10.66
CA SER A 33 1.41 -13.27 11.69
C SER A 33 2.49 -14.36 11.62
N LEU A 34 3.27 -14.44 10.54
CA LEU A 34 4.37 -15.39 10.36
C LEU A 34 5.75 -14.75 10.56
N PHE A 35 5.81 -13.51 11.02
CA PHE A 35 7.07 -12.87 11.41
C PHE A 35 7.44 -13.24 12.85
N THR A 36 8.72 -13.48 13.07
CA THR A 36 9.30 -13.57 14.41
C THR A 36 9.80 -12.21 14.88
N SER A 37 10.07 -12.07 16.18
CA SER A 37 10.47 -10.79 16.79
C SER A 37 11.82 -10.25 16.30
N ASP A 38 12.68 -11.11 15.76
CA ASP A 38 13.99 -10.79 15.20
C ASP A 38 13.95 -10.42 13.72
N GLU A 39 12.81 -10.61 13.04
CA GLU A 39 12.63 -10.26 11.64
C GLU A 39 12.01 -8.88 11.48
N LYS A 40 12.64 -8.05 10.63
CA LYS A 40 12.13 -6.72 10.28
C LYS A 40 11.84 -6.66 8.79
N PRO A 41 10.58 -6.45 8.37
CA PRO A 41 10.30 -6.19 6.97
C PRO A 41 10.78 -4.79 6.58
N ASP A 42 11.11 -4.60 5.30
CA ASP A 42 11.40 -3.25 4.78
C ASP A 42 10.12 -2.42 4.59
N VAL A 43 9.06 -3.10 4.16
CA VAL A 43 7.75 -2.51 3.84
C VAL A 43 6.62 -3.43 4.27
N VAL A 44 5.45 -2.85 4.54
CA VAL A 44 4.22 -3.57 4.87
C VAL A 44 3.17 -3.22 3.81
N ALA A 45 2.60 -4.25 3.17
CA ALA A 45 1.56 -4.08 2.16
C ALA A 45 0.20 -4.51 2.70
N PHE A 46 -0.79 -3.65 2.51
CA PHE A 46 -2.20 -3.87 2.80
C PHE A 46 -2.97 -4.06 1.50
N PHE A 47 -3.93 -4.98 1.52
CA PHE A 47 -4.93 -5.14 0.46
C PHE A 47 -6.28 -4.84 1.07
N ALA A 48 -6.90 -3.76 0.63
CA ALA A 48 -8.06 -3.21 1.29
C ALA A 48 -8.95 -2.45 0.32
N ARG A 49 -10.19 -2.21 0.74
CA ARG A 49 -11.15 -1.38 0.02
C ARG A 49 -11.12 0.07 0.52
N PRO A 50 -11.73 1.02 -0.21
CA PRO A 50 -11.68 2.45 0.12
C PRO A 50 -12.05 2.81 1.56
N GLU A 51 -12.96 2.08 2.22
CA GLU A 51 -13.39 2.38 3.58
C GLU A 51 -12.29 2.14 4.62
N SER A 52 -11.46 1.11 4.44
CA SER A 52 -10.29 0.88 5.30
C SER A 52 -9.10 1.73 4.84
N LEU A 53 -8.95 1.92 3.53
CA LEU A 53 -7.85 2.71 2.95
C LEU A 53 -7.89 4.18 3.38
N CYS A 54 -9.08 4.77 3.57
CA CYS A 54 -9.15 6.16 4.05
C CYS A 54 -8.55 6.28 5.45
N GLY A 55 -8.69 5.26 6.30
CA GLY A 55 -8.04 5.21 7.62
C GLY A 55 -6.52 5.16 7.49
N LEU A 56 -6.00 4.24 6.68
CA LEU A 56 -4.55 4.13 6.42
C LEU A 56 -3.96 5.43 5.83
N HIS A 57 -4.70 6.05 4.90
CA HIS A 57 -4.31 7.32 4.29
C HIS A 57 -4.18 8.44 5.33
N GLN A 58 -5.24 8.68 6.10
CA GLN A 58 -5.25 9.75 7.11
C GLN A 58 -4.27 9.45 8.25
N LEU A 59 -4.12 8.19 8.64
CA LEU A 59 -3.18 7.80 9.67
C LEU A 59 -1.73 8.01 9.20
N SER A 60 -1.43 7.77 7.91
CA SER A 60 -0.11 8.06 7.34
C SER A 60 0.25 9.53 7.54
N THR A 61 -0.63 10.45 7.16
CA THR A 61 -0.43 11.89 7.38
C THR A 61 -0.33 12.25 8.86
N PHE A 62 -1.17 11.66 9.72
CA PHE A 62 -1.13 11.92 11.17
C PHE A 62 0.22 11.55 11.79
N VAL A 63 0.80 10.40 11.41
CA VAL A 63 2.05 9.95 12.03
C VAL A 63 3.29 10.60 11.45
N THR A 64 3.26 11.04 10.19
CA THR A 64 4.39 11.71 9.54
C THR A 64 4.34 13.22 9.66
N ASN A 65 3.17 13.80 9.91
CA ASN A 65 2.89 15.24 9.78
C ASN A 65 3.21 15.78 8.37
N ASP A 66 3.10 14.93 7.35
CA ASP A 66 3.31 15.26 5.93
C ASP A 66 2.01 15.03 5.15
N TYR A 67 1.44 16.10 4.59
CA TYR A 67 0.22 16.03 3.79
C TYR A 67 0.45 15.36 2.42
N GLU A 68 1.70 15.20 1.99
CA GLU A 68 2.11 14.43 0.81
C GLU A 68 2.66 13.03 1.18
N ALA A 69 2.41 12.55 2.41
CA ALA A 69 2.93 11.26 2.87
C ALA A 69 2.45 10.06 2.04
N VAL A 70 1.36 10.20 1.29
CA VAL A 70 0.83 9.17 0.40
C VAL A 70 1.03 9.58 -1.04
N SER A 71 1.59 8.67 -1.85
CA SER A 71 1.71 8.84 -3.29
C SER A 71 0.96 7.74 -4.04
N SER A 72 0.38 8.06 -5.19
CA SER A 72 -0.25 7.09 -6.09
C SER A 72 0.38 7.14 -7.49
N PRO A 73 1.66 6.75 -7.62
CA PRO A 73 2.40 6.89 -8.87
C PRO A 73 1.98 5.84 -9.91
N TRP A 74 2.19 6.16 -11.19
CA TRP A 74 1.98 5.22 -12.27
C TRP A 74 2.91 4.00 -12.18
N GLY A 75 2.42 2.83 -12.56
CA GLY A 75 3.21 1.60 -12.59
C GLY A 75 2.35 0.37 -12.79
N ALA A 76 3.00 -0.79 -12.98
CA ALA A 76 2.33 -2.06 -12.83
C ALA A 76 1.98 -2.31 -11.35
N ALA A 77 1.10 -3.26 -11.05
CA ALA A 77 0.70 -3.51 -9.66
C ALA A 77 1.91 -3.84 -8.76
N CYS A 78 2.85 -4.66 -9.24
CA CYS A 78 4.09 -4.96 -8.52
C CYS A 78 5.01 -3.74 -8.35
N THR A 79 4.95 -2.77 -9.28
CA THR A 79 5.69 -1.50 -9.16
C THR A 79 5.18 -0.69 -7.98
N ASN A 80 3.87 -0.62 -7.76
CA ASN A 80 3.31 0.07 -6.60
C ASN A 80 3.54 -0.68 -5.28
N LEU A 81 3.58 -2.01 -5.33
CA LEU A 81 3.82 -2.85 -4.14
C LEU A 81 5.29 -2.89 -3.70
N VAL A 82 6.23 -2.80 -4.65
CA VAL A 82 7.65 -3.06 -4.37
C VAL A 82 8.52 -1.91 -4.87
N THR A 83 8.51 -1.63 -6.17
CA THR A 83 9.46 -0.71 -6.78
C THR A 83 9.38 0.72 -6.23
N TRP A 84 8.20 1.32 -6.19
CA TRP A 84 8.01 2.67 -5.68
C TRP A 84 8.33 2.80 -4.18
N PRO A 85 7.81 1.91 -3.30
CA PRO A 85 8.20 1.90 -1.89
C PRO A 85 9.72 1.85 -1.69
N TYR A 86 10.43 0.95 -2.39
CA TYR A 86 11.88 0.83 -2.27
C TYR A 86 12.63 2.05 -2.83
N LYS A 87 12.15 2.66 -3.92
CA LYS A 87 12.74 3.91 -4.43
C LYS A 87 12.57 5.06 -3.45
N TYR A 88 11.43 5.17 -2.77
CA TYR A 88 11.25 6.16 -1.73
C TYR A 88 12.15 5.90 -0.53
N LEU A 89 12.25 4.66 -0.07
CA LEU A 89 13.18 4.26 0.99
C LEU A 89 14.63 4.62 0.65
N ALA A 90 15.11 4.27 -0.54
CA ALA A 90 16.47 4.60 -0.98
C ALA A 90 16.72 6.11 -1.12
N ALA A 91 15.68 6.89 -1.41
CA ALA A 91 15.73 8.35 -1.42
C ALA A 91 15.54 8.98 -0.03
N GLY A 92 15.46 8.20 1.04
CA GLY A 92 15.23 8.68 2.40
C GLY A 92 13.82 9.25 2.64
N LYS A 93 12.86 8.96 1.76
CA LYS A 93 11.48 9.48 1.81
C LYS A 93 10.57 8.49 2.53
N ASN A 94 9.95 8.94 3.63
CA ASN A 94 8.97 8.17 4.37
C ASN A 94 7.56 8.30 3.74
N LYS A 95 7.37 7.73 2.54
CA LYS A 95 6.12 7.82 1.77
C LYS A 95 5.44 6.46 1.63
N ALA A 96 4.12 6.44 1.87
CA ALA A 96 3.24 5.34 1.52
C ALA A 96 2.87 5.37 0.04
N VAL A 97 2.53 4.21 -0.52
CA VAL A 97 2.18 4.03 -1.93
C VAL A 97 0.81 3.40 -2.07
N LEU A 98 -0.13 4.14 -2.64
CA LEU A 98 -1.43 3.64 -3.08
C LEU A 98 -1.30 3.11 -4.51
N GLY A 99 -1.84 1.92 -4.77
CA GLY A 99 -1.70 1.22 -6.04
C GLY A 99 -2.84 0.25 -6.32
N GLY A 100 -2.60 -0.69 -7.25
CA GLY A 100 -3.62 -1.62 -7.72
C GLY A 100 -4.38 -1.13 -8.96
N TRP A 101 -3.80 -0.14 -9.65
CA TRP A 101 -4.36 0.49 -10.86
C TRP A 101 -4.11 -0.28 -12.15
N ASP A 102 -3.17 -1.23 -12.15
CA ASP A 102 -2.78 -1.99 -13.35
C ASP A 102 -3.92 -2.89 -13.85
N PRO A 103 -4.51 -2.62 -15.04
CA PRO A 103 -5.61 -3.40 -15.59
C PRO A 103 -5.29 -4.88 -15.74
N LEU A 104 -4.03 -5.23 -16.05
CA LEU A 104 -3.63 -6.63 -16.20
C LEU A 104 -3.57 -7.37 -14.87
N ALA A 105 -3.34 -6.63 -13.79
CA ALA A 105 -3.30 -7.17 -12.45
C ALA A 105 -4.68 -7.21 -11.78
N ARG A 106 -5.65 -6.37 -12.22
CA ARG A 106 -7.00 -6.29 -11.62
C ARG A 106 -7.70 -7.65 -11.48
N LYS A 107 -7.45 -8.60 -12.39
CA LYS A 107 -7.99 -9.97 -12.30
C LYS A 107 -7.53 -10.78 -11.07
N PHE A 108 -6.45 -10.34 -10.42
CA PHE A 108 -5.92 -10.95 -9.20
C PHE A 108 -6.35 -10.21 -7.93
N PHE A 109 -6.98 -9.04 -8.05
CA PHE A 109 -7.53 -8.28 -6.94
C PHE A 109 -9.02 -8.60 -6.83
N LYS A 110 -9.59 -8.45 -5.63
CA LYS A 110 -11.05 -8.38 -5.51
C LYS A 110 -11.54 -7.12 -6.22
N THR A 111 -12.82 -7.11 -6.62
CA THR A 111 -13.40 -6.09 -7.51
C THR A 111 -13.04 -4.64 -7.10
N ASP A 112 -13.17 -4.32 -5.82
CA ASP A 112 -12.91 -2.97 -5.27
C ASP A 112 -11.64 -2.89 -4.40
N GLU A 113 -10.83 -3.94 -4.38
CA GLU A 113 -9.62 -3.99 -3.58
C GLU A 113 -8.49 -3.25 -4.27
N LEU A 114 -7.74 -2.45 -3.51
CA LEU A 114 -6.52 -1.77 -3.93
C LEU A 114 -5.38 -2.17 -2.99
N SER A 115 -4.16 -1.82 -3.37
CA SER A 115 -2.98 -2.03 -2.53
C SER A 115 -2.54 -0.73 -1.86
N PHE A 116 -2.11 -0.80 -0.62
CA PHE A 116 -1.48 0.30 0.09
C PHE A 116 -0.20 -0.21 0.75
N THR A 117 0.95 0.34 0.37
CA THR A 117 2.24 -0.12 0.90
C THR A 117 2.91 0.98 1.69
N VAL A 118 3.35 0.69 2.91
CA VAL A 118 4.03 1.65 3.78
C VAL A 118 5.45 1.19 4.10
N PRO A 119 6.40 2.12 4.28
CA PRO A 119 7.68 1.83 4.94
C PRO A 119 7.46 1.23 6.33
N TYR A 120 8.30 0.27 6.75
CA TYR A 120 8.16 -0.33 8.08
C TYR A 120 8.25 0.69 9.22
N LYS A 121 9.14 1.69 9.09
CA LYS A 121 9.23 2.82 10.03
C LYS A 121 7.88 3.55 10.19
N MET A 122 7.16 3.78 9.09
CA MET A 122 5.84 4.42 9.14
C MET A 122 4.83 3.52 9.85
N PHE A 123 4.87 2.22 9.56
CA PHE A 123 4.00 1.24 10.22
C PHE A 123 4.23 1.19 11.73
N GLU A 124 5.47 1.20 12.20
CA GLU A 124 5.79 1.29 13.63
C GLU A 124 5.21 2.57 14.25
N GLN A 125 5.33 3.71 13.58
CA GLN A 125 4.74 4.97 14.04
C GLN A 125 3.21 4.89 14.12
N MET A 126 2.56 4.24 13.15
CA MET A 126 1.11 3.97 13.17
C MET A 126 0.73 3.15 14.41
N LEU A 127 1.42 2.04 14.67
CA LEU A 127 1.15 1.17 15.82
C LEU A 127 1.39 1.87 17.16
N ASN A 128 2.40 2.74 17.24
CA ASN A 128 2.72 3.43 18.50
C ASN A 128 1.77 4.59 18.81
N ARG A 129 1.12 5.17 17.78
CA ARG A 129 0.35 6.42 17.92
C ARG A 129 -1.12 6.31 17.53
N TYR A 130 -1.61 5.15 17.13
CA TYR A 130 -3.01 5.02 16.67
C TYR A 130 -4.03 5.40 17.76
N THR A 131 -3.71 5.15 19.04
CA THR A 131 -4.58 5.50 20.18
C THR A 131 -4.71 7.00 20.39
N GLU A 132 -3.78 7.80 19.88
CA GLU A 132 -3.83 9.27 19.92
C GLU A 132 -4.52 9.87 18.69
N SER A 133 -4.88 9.02 17.72
CA SER A 133 -5.40 9.46 16.42
C SER A 133 -6.93 9.52 16.36
N PHE A 134 -7.44 10.00 15.23
CA PHE A 134 -8.87 9.99 14.92
C PHE A 134 -9.51 8.59 14.99
N LEU A 135 -8.72 7.51 14.94
CA LEU A 135 -9.20 6.13 15.06
C LEU A 135 -9.91 5.86 16.40
N MET A 136 -9.61 6.63 17.45
CA MET A 136 -10.27 6.50 18.76
C MET A 136 -11.53 7.37 18.90
N THR A 137 -11.91 8.10 17.85
CA THR A 137 -13.04 9.03 17.90
C THR A 137 -14.34 8.40 17.38
N GLY A 138 -15.48 9.01 17.71
CA GLY A 138 -16.79 8.59 17.19
C GLY A 138 -16.90 8.64 15.66
N THR A 139 -16.08 9.48 15.00
CA THR A 139 -15.99 9.52 13.53
C THR A 139 -15.50 8.19 12.97
N TRP A 140 -14.48 7.59 13.57
CA TRP A 140 -13.97 6.30 13.13
C TRP A 140 -14.94 5.16 13.47
N ALA A 141 -15.67 5.23 14.59
CA ALA A 141 -16.73 4.28 14.89
C ALA A 141 -17.82 4.24 13.79
N THR A 142 -18.12 5.37 13.16
CA THR A 142 -19.02 5.41 11.99
C THR A 142 -18.39 4.74 10.76
N MET A 143 -17.07 4.89 10.56
CA MET A 143 -16.36 4.21 9.48
C MET A 143 -16.28 2.70 9.69
N ASN A 144 -16.09 2.22 10.92
CA ASN A 144 -16.13 0.78 11.23
C ASN A 144 -17.46 0.15 10.79
N LYS A 145 -18.60 0.83 11.05
CA LYS A 145 -19.91 0.38 10.55
C LYS A 145 -19.98 0.30 9.02
N LYS A 146 -19.31 1.22 8.30
CA LYS A 146 -19.21 1.16 6.84
C LYS A 146 -18.34 -0.01 6.37
N ILE A 147 -17.21 -0.24 7.04
CA ILE A 147 -16.32 -1.37 6.77
C ILE A 147 -17.07 -2.70 6.95
N GLU A 148 -17.84 -2.85 8.02
CA GLU A 148 -18.68 -4.03 8.30
C GLU A 148 -19.73 -4.25 7.19
N ARG A 149 -20.53 -3.23 6.86
CA ARG A 149 -21.52 -3.32 5.77
C ARG A 149 -20.89 -3.68 4.44
N SER A 150 -19.72 -3.10 4.15
CA SER A 150 -18.98 -3.40 2.94
C SER A 150 -18.48 -4.86 3.00
N ASN A 151 -17.98 -5.36 4.14
CA ASN A 151 -17.60 -6.78 4.29
C ASN A 151 -18.80 -7.71 4.01
N GLU A 152 -19.95 -7.45 4.61
CA GLU A 152 -21.18 -8.25 4.40
C GLU A 152 -21.61 -8.30 2.94
N ALA A 153 -21.65 -7.14 2.26
CA ALA A 153 -22.03 -7.07 0.85
C ALA A 153 -21.11 -7.91 -0.05
N TRP A 154 -19.82 -7.97 0.29
CA TRP A 154 -18.81 -8.70 -0.47
C TRP A 154 -18.74 -10.19 -0.11
N SER A 155 -18.97 -10.56 1.15
CA SER A 155 -19.07 -11.96 1.56
C SER A 155 -20.25 -12.67 0.89
N LYS A 156 -21.40 -12.00 0.77
CA LYS A 156 -22.58 -12.55 0.07
C LYS A 156 -22.30 -12.84 -1.40
N LYS A 157 -21.60 -11.94 -2.10
CA LYS A 157 -21.20 -12.12 -3.51
C LYS A 157 -20.19 -13.26 -3.76
N THR A 158 -19.49 -13.73 -2.74
CA THR A 158 -18.51 -14.82 -2.89
C THR A 158 -19.14 -16.19 -2.62
N ALA A 159 -20.34 -16.21 -2.04
CA ALA A 159 -21.09 -17.41 -1.69
C ALA A 159 -22.13 -17.83 -2.77
N GLU A 160 -22.33 -16.99 -3.79
CA GLU A 160 -23.11 -17.26 -5.01
C GLU A 160 -22.17 -17.61 -6.17
#